data_AF-A0A4Q3A5J5-F1
#
_entry.id   AF-A0A4Q3A5J5-F1
#
_cell.length_a   1.000
_cell.length_b   1.000
_cell.length_c   1.000
_cell.angle_alpha   90.00
_cell.angle_beta   90.00
_cell.angle_gamma   90.00
#
_symmetry.space_group_name_H-M   'P 1'
#
loop_
_entity.id
_entity.type
_entity.pdbx_description
1 polymer ?
#
loop_
_entity_poly.entity_id
_entity_poly.type
_entity_poly.pdbx_seq_one_letter_code
_entity_poly.pdbx_strand_id
1 'polypeptide(L)'
;LFTARRCVIHSTPIAEIVRERRREFLHKGAWHKFKGYAYAQMGKIRSKSNSTNERRAESIARIGYDTKFAYHIVRLLDEVQQIMIEHDLDLERNREQLKSIRRGEWSLNQIEDYFQLKEKTLEQVYATCTLPHSPDEAKIKQMLMDCLEMHYGSLEKAVARDTSSAQLLREIDIVLDRYR
;
A
#
# COMPACT_ATOMS: atom_id res chain seq x y z
N LEU A 1 -0.20 -1.86 8.55
CA LEU A 1 -0.53 -0.54 9.13
C LEU A 1 -2.03 -0.25 9.15
N PHE A 2 -2.76 -0.54 8.07
CA PHE A 2 -4.21 -0.30 7.97
C PHE A 2 -5.11 -1.44 8.50
N THR A 3 -4.52 -2.56 8.94
CA THR A 3 -5.26 -3.66 9.55
C THR A 3 -6.10 -3.19 10.74
N ALA A 4 -7.39 -3.56 10.78
CA ALA A 4 -8.33 -3.17 11.83
C ALA A 4 -7.83 -3.56 13.23
N ARG A 5 -8.15 -2.73 14.26
CA ARG A 5 -7.64 -2.90 15.63
C ARG A 5 -7.97 -4.27 16.23
N ARG A 6 -9.17 -4.78 15.97
CA ARG A 6 -9.62 -6.12 16.42
C ARG A 6 -8.77 -7.29 15.90
N CYS A 7 -7.99 -7.07 14.84
CA CYS A 7 -7.09 -8.07 14.27
C CYS A 7 -5.64 -7.91 14.78
N VAL A 8 -5.37 -6.97 15.68
CA VAL A 8 -4.04 -6.73 16.27
C VAL A 8 -4.00 -7.37 17.65
N ILE A 9 -3.27 -8.48 17.76
CA ILE A 9 -3.15 -9.25 19.02
C ILE A 9 -2.16 -8.58 19.99
N HIS A 10 -1.12 -7.96 19.44
CA HIS A 10 -0.09 -7.26 20.21
C HIS A 10 0.39 -6.03 19.45
N SER A 11 0.65 -4.95 20.19
CA SER A 11 1.26 -3.73 19.68
C SER A 11 2.11 -3.07 20.76
N THR A 12 3.35 -2.75 20.44
CA THR A 12 4.21 -1.92 21.28
C THR A 12 3.88 -0.43 21.08
N PRO A 13 4.33 0.47 21.98
CA PRO A 13 4.20 1.91 21.76
C PRO A 13 4.78 2.37 20.41
N ILE A 14 5.91 1.79 19.99
CA ILE A 14 6.52 2.03 18.68
C ILE A 14 5.58 1.62 17.54
N ALA A 15 4.95 0.44 17.65
CA ALA A 15 4.01 -0.01 16.62
C ALA A 15 2.79 0.92 16.51
N GLU A 16 2.32 1.49 17.63
CA GLU A 16 1.22 2.47 17.60
C GLU A 16 1.60 3.75 16.89
N ILE A 17 2.80 4.30 17.12
CA ILE A 17 3.28 5.50 16.42
C ILE A 17 3.26 5.29 14.89
N VAL A 18 3.81 4.17 14.42
CA VAL A 18 3.83 3.86 12.98
C VAL A 18 2.41 3.66 12.43
N ARG A 19 1.49 3.08 13.22
CA ARG A 19 0.09 2.90 12.82
C ARG A 19 -0.68 4.22 12.80
N GLU A 20 -0.45 5.12 13.73
CA GLU A 20 -1.07 6.45 13.76
C GLU A 20 -0.62 7.30 12.58
N ARG A 21 0.66 7.21 12.22
CA ARG A 21 1.27 7.91 11.08
C ARG A 21 1.17 7.15 9.75
N ARG A 22 0.36 6.09 9.66
CA ARG A 22 0.22 5.22 8.47
C ARG A 22 -0.09 5.96 7.16
N ARG A 23 -0.80 7.09 7.23
CA ARG A 23 -1.15 7.89 6.04
C ARG A 23 0.06 8.61 5.44
N GLU A 24 1.12 8.83 6.20
CA GLU A 24 2.36 9.45 5.70
C GLU A 24 3.09 8.59 4.65
N PHE A 25 2.79 7.29 4.62
CA PHE A 25 3.33 6.37 3.63
C PHE A 25 2.55 6.39 2.31
N LEU A 26 1.36 7.01 2.26
CA LEU A 26 0.52 7.02 1.06
C LEU A 26 1.01 8.08 0.07
N HIS A 27 1.10 7.67 -1.20
CA HIS A 27 1.62 8.51 -2.28
C HIS A 27 1.14 7.98 -3.64
N LYS A 28 1.16 8.83 -4.67
CA LYS A 28 0.73 8.50 -6.04
C LYS A 28 1.53 7.36 -6.66
N GLY A 29 2.80 7.18 -6.25
CA GLY A 29 3.63 6.05 -6.67
C GLY A 29 3.03 4.67 -6.39
N ALA A 30 2.05 4.56 -5.47
CA ALA A 30 1.28 3.34 -5.27
C ALA A 30 0.58 2.87 -6.56
N TRP A 31 0.08 3.79 -7.39
CA TRP A 31 -0.60 3.44 -8.65
C TRP A 31 0.24 2.50 -9.52
N HIS A 32 1.49 2.89 -9.80
CA HIS A 32 2.39 2.15 -10.68
C HIS A 32 2.68 0.73 -10.16
N LYS A 33 2.84 0.58 -8.84
CA LYS A 33 3.12 -0.71 -8.21
C LYS A 33 1.90 -1.62 -8.23
N PHE A 34 0.73 -1.10 -7.89
CA PHE A 34 -0.52 -1.87 -7.88
C PHE A 34 -0.95 -2.24 -9.29
N LYS A 35 -0.90 -1.29 -10.23
CA LYS A 35 -1.15 -1.50 -11.67
C LYS A 35 -0.24 -2.59 -12.22
N GLY A 36 1.08 -2.42 -12.09
CA GLY A 36 2.05 -3.39 -12.59
C GLY A 36 1.85 -4.79 -12.02
N TYR A 37 1.50 -4.89 -10.73
CA TYR A 37 1.25 -6.18 -10.12
C TYR A 37 -0.06 -6.82 -10.62
N ALA A 38 -1.12 -6.03 -10.80
CA ALA A 38 -2.38 -6.51 -11.38
C ALA A 38 -2.19 -7.03 -12.82
N TYR A 39 -1.43 -6.32 -13.65
CA TYR A 39 -1.02 -6.81 -14.98
C TYR A 39 -0.27 -8.14 -14.91
N ALA A 40 0.68 -8.28 -14.00
CA ALA A 40 1.41 -9.52 -13.81
C ALA A 40 0.48 -10.68 -13.39
N GLN A 41 -0.54 -10.43 -12.57
CA GLN A 41 -1.53 -11.45 -12.24
C GLN A 41 -2.37 -11.86 -13.45
N MET A 42 -2.80 -10.88 -14.27
CA MET A 42 -3.56 -11.15 -15.50
C MET A 42 -2.74 -12.01 -16.47
N GLY A 43 -1.46 -11.68 -16.65
CA GLY A 43 -0.54 -12.47 -17.47
C GLY A 43 -0.42 -13.92 -16.96
N LYS A 44 -0.36 -14.13 -15.65
CA LYS A 44 -0.31 -15.47 -15.04
C LYS A 44 -1.60 -16.28 -15.20
N ILE A 45 -2.75 -15.62 -15.21
CA ILE A 45 -4.04 -16.28 -15.54
C ILE A 45 -3.99 -16.78 -16.98
N ARG A 46 -3.62 -15.90 -17.92
CA ARG A 46 -3.57 -16.20 -19.36
C ARG A 46 -2.58 -17.30 -19.69
N SER A 47 -1.40 -17.28 -19.07
CA SER A 47 -0.38 -18.32 -19.25
C SER A 47 -0.64 -19.59 -18.43
N LYS A 48 -1.74 -19.64 -17.66
CA LYS A 48 -2.09 -20.77 -16.77
C LYS A 48 -0.93 -21.18 -15.85
N SER A 49 -0.18 -20.21 -15.32
CA SER A 49 1.12 -20.44 -14.67
C SER A 49 1.09 -21.34 -13.43
N ASN A 50 -0.09 -21.64 -12.87
CA ASN A 50 -0.26 -22.55 -11.72
C ASN A 50 -1.15 -23.76 -12.03
N SER A 51 -1.34 -24.10 -13.31
CA SER A 51 -2.11 -25.30 -13.66
C SER A 51 -1.52 -26.58 -13.05
N THR A 52 -0.21 -26.61 -12.80
CA THR A 52 0.51 -27.72 -12.15
C THR A 52 0.60 -27.61 -10.62
N ASN A 53 0.13 -26.51 -10.03
CA ASN A 53 0.16 -26.34 -8.58
C ASN A 53 -0.98 -27.15 -7.95
N GLU A 54 -0.66 -28.21 -7.21
CA GLU A 54 -1.65 -29.14 -6.61
C GLU A 54 -2.77 -28.44 -5.84
N ARG A 55 -2.45 -27.37 -5.09
CA ARG A 55 -3.45 -26.62 -4.29
C ARG A 55 -4.41 -25.79 -5.13
N ARG A 56 -4.12 -25.57 -6.41
CA ARG A 56 -4.91 -24.72 -7.32
C ARG A 56 -5.42 -25.44 -8.55
N ALA A 57 -4.75 -26.52 -8.96
CA ALA A 57 -5.06 -27.30 -10.16
C ALA A 57 -6.53 -27.70 -10.23
N GLU A 58 -7.07 -28.23 -9.12
CA GLU A 58 -8.49 -28.61 -9.02
C GLU A 58 -9.43 -27.42 -9.27
N SER A 59 -9.20 -26.29 -8.60
CA SER A 59 -10.02 -25.09 -8.77
C SER A 59 -9.94 -24.51 -10.19
N ILE A 60 -8.75 -24.55 -10.81
CA ILE A 60 -8.52 -24.09 -12.17
C ILE A 60 -9.22 -25.02 -13.17
N ALA A 61 -9.14 -26.34 -12.98
CA ALA A 61 -9.82 -27.31 -13.82
C ALA A 61 -11.34 -27.15 -13.77
N ARG A 62 -11.89 -26.87 -12.58
CA ARG A 62 -13.34 -26.68 -12.37
C ARG A 62 -13.85 -25.34 -12.92
N ILE A 63 -13.16 -24.24 -12.66
CA ILE A 63 -13.64 -22.87 -12.94
C ILE A 63 -13.13 -22.36 -14.30
N GLY A 64 -12.01 -22.90 -14.78
CA GLY A 64 -11.36 -22.50 -16.03
C GLY A 64 -10.20 -21.52 -15.86
N TYR A 65 -10.00 -20.94 -14.66
CA TYR A 65 -8.91 -20.00 -14.39
C TYR A 65 -8.52 -19.95 -12.89
N ASP A 66 -7.37 -19.35 -12.57
CA ASP A 66 -6.88 -19.22 -11.18
C ASP A 66 -7.62 -18.08 -10.44
N THR A 67 -8.60 -18.44 -9.62
CA THR A 67 -9.40 -17.47 -8.84
C THR A 67 -8.59 -16.69 -7.80
N LYS A 68 -7.43 -17.20 -7.36
CA LYS A 68 -6.54 -16.46 -6.45
C LYS A 68 -5.89 -15.28 -7.17
N PHE A 69 -5.46 -15.48 -8.41
CA PHE A 69 -4.94 -14.39 -9.23
C PHE A 69 -6.02 -13.38 -9.59
N ALA A 70 -7.22 -13.83 -9.96
CA ALA A 70 -8.35 -12.93 -10.22
C ALA A 70 -8.72 -12.09 -8.99
N TYR A 71 -8.77 -12.72 -7.80
CA TYR A 71 -8.93 -12.03 -6.52
C TYR A 71 -7.87 -10.94 -6.31
N HIS A 72 -6.60 -11.24 -6.61
CA HIS A 72 -5.52 -10.27 -6.43
C HIS A 72 -5.69 -9.07 -7.36
N ILE A 73 -6.12 -9.27 -8.61
CA ILE A 73 -6.36 -8.19 -9.57
C ILE A 73 -7.38 -7.20 -9.02
N VAL A 74 -8.58 -7.69 -8.67
CA VAL A 74 -9.67 -6.85 -8.17
C VAL A 74 -9.28 -6.16 -6.87
N ARG A 75 -8.69 -6.90 -5.93
CA ARG A 75 -8.22 -6.34 -4.66
C ARG A 75 -7.24 -5.19 -4.87
N LEU A 76 -6.24 -5.36 -5.74
CA LEU A 76 -5.23 -4.32 -5.98
C LEU A 76 -5.87 -3.04 -6.55
N LEU A 77 -6.75 -3.19 -7.55
CA LEU A 77 -7.41 -2.06 -8.17
C LEU A 77 -8.31 -1.30 -7.19
N ASP A 78 -9.04 -2.01 -6.34
CA ASP A 78 -9.91 -1.35 -5.37
C ASP A 78 -9.15 -0.75 -4.19
N GLU A 79 -8.11 -1.41 -3.68
CA GLU A 79 -7.26 -0.86 -2.62
C GLU A 79 -6.54 0.41 -3.11
N VAL A 80 -6.01 0.43 -4.33
CA VAL A 80 -5.33 1.62 -4.85
C VAL A 80 -6.30 2.76 -5.17
N GLN A 81 -7.55 2.44 -5.53
CA GLN A 81 -8.61 3.42 -5.65
C GLN A 81 -8.87 4.14 -4.32
N GLN A 82 -8.99 3.39 -3.22
CA GLN A 82 -9.17 3.97 -1.88
C GLN A 82 -7.99 4.89 -1.53
N ILE A 83 -6.77 4.43 -1.76
CA ILE A 83 -5.56 5.23 -1.49
C ILE A 83 -5.61 6.55 -2.27
N MET A 84 -5.93 6.51 -3.57
CA MET A 84 -5.86 7.70 -4.42
C MET A 84 -7.03 8.69 -4.22
N ILE A 85 -8.21 8.21 -3.83
CA ILE A 85 -9.41 9.06 -3.66
C ILE A 85 -9.56 9.53 -2.22
N GLU A 86 -9.37 8.63 -1.25
CA GLU A 86 -9.73 8.85 0.14
C GLU A 86 -8.52 9.09 1.03
N HIS A 87 -7.31 8.86 0.51
CA HIS A 87 -6.06 8.94 1.26
C HIS A 87 -6.08 8.06 2.52
N ASP A 88 -6.80 6.94 2.45
CA ASP A 88 -6.91 5.95 3.49
C ASP A 88 -7.12 4.57 2.86
N LEU A 89 -7.11 3.53 3.69
CA LEU A 89 -7.30 2.16 3.23
C LEU A 89 -8.10 1.35 4.25
N ASP A 90 -9.30 0.93 3.84
CA ASP A 90 -10.09 -0.07 4.53
C ASP A 90 -9.97 -1.41 3.79
N LEU A 91 -9.21 -2.32 4.42
CA LEU A 91 -8.93 -3.66 3.88
C LEU A 91 -10.16 -4.58 3.88
N GLU A 92 -11.24 -4.22 4.56
CA GLU A 92 -12.42 -5.08 4.71
C GLU A 92 -13.60 -4.63 3.85
N ARG A 93 -13.55 -3.42 3.30
CA ARG A 93 -14.61 -2.82 2.49
C ARG A 93 -15.16 -3.76 1.42
N ASN A 94 -14.26 -4.37 0.64
CA ASN A 94 -14.64 -5.19 -0.52
C ASN A 94 -14.63 -6.69 -0.21
N ARG A 95 -14.69 -7.09 1.06
CA ARG A 95 -14.50 -8.49 1.47
C ARG A 95 -15.41 -9.49 0.74
N GLU A 96 -16.68 -9.16 0.54
CA GLU A 96 -17.63 -10.10 -0.07
C GLU A 96 -17.45 -10.20 -1.58
N GLN A 97 -17.16 -9.09 -2.28
CA GLN A 97 -16.76 -9.09 -3.69
C GLN A 97 -15.52 -9.97 -3.90
N LEU A 98 -14.55 -9.83 -3.02
CA LEU A 98 -13.33 -10.62 -3.10
C LEU A 98 -13.58 -12.11 -2.81
N LYS A 99 -14.43 -12.43 -1.84
CA LYS A 99 -14.85 -13.81 -1.56
C LYS A 99 -15.66 -14.41 -2.72
N SER A 100 -16.55 -13.66 -3.37
CA SER A 100 -17.31 -14.16 -4.53
C SER A 100 -16.40 -14.60 -5.66
N ILE A 101 -15.32 -13.84 -5.93
CA ILE A 101 -14.32 -14.22 -6.93
C ILE A 101 -13.62 -15.52 -6.52
N ARG A 102 -13.25 -15.66 -5.24
CA ARG A 102 -12.63 -16.89 -4.72
C ARG A 102 -13.55 -18.10 -4.78
N ARG A 103 -14.88 -17.91 -4.70
CA ARG A 103 -15.88 -18.97 -4.90
C ARG A 103 -16.11 -19.33 -6.36
N GLY A 104 -15.58 -18.55 -7.31
CA GLY A 104 -15.75 -18.77 -8.74
C GLY A 104 -17.04 -18.18 -9.32
N GLU A 105 -17.67 -17.25 -8.61
CA GLU A 105 -18.93 -16.62 -9.03
C GLU A 105 -18.73 -15.59 -10.16
N TRP A 106 -17.49 -15.23 -10.44
CA TRP A 106 -17.12 -14.33 -11.53
C TRP A 106 -16.58 -15.15 -12.70
N SER A 107 -16.96 -14.81 -13.92
CA SER A 107 -16.33 -15.34 -15.12
C SER A 107 -14.99 -14.65 -15.39
N LEU A 108 -14.13 -15.28 -16.20
CA LEU A 108 -12.88 -14.64 -16.60
C LEU A 108 -13.13 -13.33 -17.36
N ASN A 109 -14.14 -13.29 -18.23
CA ASN A 109 -14.52 -12.07 -18.96
C ASN A 109 -14.92 -10.95 -18.00
N GLN A 110 -15.70 -11.24 -16.95
CA GLN A 110 -16.05 -10.23 -15.94
C GLN A 110 -14.82 -9.66 -15.23
N ILE A 111 -13.79 -10.48 -14.97
CA ILE A 111 -12.53 -10.02 -14.37
C ILE A 111 -11.75 -9.14 -15.36
N GLU A 112 -11.70 -9.51 -16.63
CA GLU A 112 -11.03 -8.73 -17.67
C GLU A 112 -11.73 -7.39 -17.92
N ASP A 113 -13.06 -7.38 -18.04
CA ASP A 113 -13.86 -6.18 -18.21
C ASP A 113 -13.72 -5.24 -17.00
N TYR A 114 -13.76 -5.80 -15.78
CA TYR A 114 -13.54 -5.03 -14.56
C TYR A 114 -12.15 -4.40 -14.53
N PHE A 115 -11.13 -5.18 -14.91
CA PHE A 115 -9.75 -4.68 -14.98
C PHE A 115 -9.61 -3.52 -15.96
N GLN A 116 -10.12 -3.65 -17.18
CA GLN A 116 -10.04 -2.62 -18.21
C GLN A 116 -10.78 -1.34 -17.79
N LEU A 117 -11.99 -1.49 -17.25
CA LEU A 117 -12.77 -0.36 -16.76
C LEU A 117 -12.06 0.37 -15.62
N LYS A 118 -11.62 -0.38 -14.59
CA LYS A 118 -10.93 0.19 -13.43
C LYS A 118 -9.63 0.85 -13.82
N GLU A 119 -8.85 0.24 -14.71
CA GLU A 119 -7.60 0.84 -15.18
C GLU A 119 -7.87 2.21 -15.80
N LYS A 120 -8.82 2.30 -16.74
CA LYS A 120 -9.17 3.55 -17.38
C LYS A 120 -9.61 4.62 -16.37
N THR A 121 -10.47 4.25 -15.42
CA THR A 121 -10.92 5.15 -14.35
C THR A 121 -9.75 5.58 -13.47
N LEU A 122 -8.86 4.66 -13.09
CA LEU A 122 -7.75 4.95 -12.19
C LEU A 122 -6.65 5.78 -12.83
N GLU A 123 -6.48 5.76 -14.15
CA GLU A 123 -5.62 6.72 -14.84
C GLU A 123 -6.16 8.17 -14.69
N GLN A 124 -7.47 8.36 -14.77
CA GLN A 124 -8.10 9.67 -14.57
C GLN A 124 -7.99 10.13 -13.11
N VAL A 125 -8.21 9.20 -12.17
CA VAL A 125 -8.01 9.45 -10.74
C VAL A 125 -6.56 9.79 -10.46
N TYR A 126 -5.59 9.07 -11.03
CA TYR A 126 -4.17 9.34 -10.85
C TYR A 126 -3.79 10.74 -11.34
N ALA A 127 -4.33 11.19 -12.47
CA ALA A 127 -4.07 12.54 -13.00
C ALA A 127 -4.55 13.64 -12.03
N THR A 128 -5.68 13.42 -11.36
CA THR A 128 -6.31 14.40 -10.45
C THR A 128 -5.98 14.18 -8.97
N CYS A 129 -5.33 13.07 -8.62
CA CYS A 129 -4.99 12.69 -7.26
C CYS A 129 -4.06 13.73 -6.61
N THR A 130 -4.42 14.14 -5.39
CA THR A 130 -3.75 15.17 -4.59
C THR A 130 -2.66 14.64 -3.66
N LEU A 131 -2.46 13.31 -3.59
CA LEU A 131 -1.32 12.74 -2.86
C LEU A 131 0.02 13.19 -3.48
N PRO A 132 1.11 13.22 -2.71
CA PRO A 132 2.43 13.50 -3.26
C PRO A 132 2.90 12.38 -4.20
N HIS A 133 3.86 12.67 -5.09
CA HIS A 133 4.37 11.66 -6.02
C HIS A 133 5.08 10.50 -5.30
N SER A 134 5.86 10.83 -4.28
CA SER A 134 6.58 9.93 -3.38
C SER A 134 6.20 10.26 -1.94
N PRO A 135 6.41 9.33 -0.98
CA PRO A 135 6.24 9.68 0.42
C PRO A 135 7.33 10.68 0.85
N ASP A 136 7.07 11.42 1.92
CA ASP A 136 8.10 12.28 2.55
C ASP A 136 9.12 11.39 3.27
N GLU A 137 10.16 10.99 2.55
CA GLU A 137 11.19 10.09 3.09
C GLU A 137 11.92 10.70 4.28
N ALA A 138 12.15 12.02 4.30
CA ALA A 138 12.84 12.68 5.40
C ALA A 138 12.01 12.55 6.68
N LYS A 139 10.71 12.83 6.59
CA LYS A 139 9.77 12.71 7.70
C LYS A 139 9.61 11.27 8.19
N ILE A 140 9.59 10.28 7.28
CA ILE A 140 9.53 8.86 7.64
C ILE A 140 10.84 8.38 8.26
N LYS A 141 12.00 8.81 7.75
CA LYS A 141 13.32 8.50 8.33
C LYS A 141 13.44 9.08 9.73
N GLN A 142 12.98 10.32 9.96
CA GLN A 142 12.95 10.89 11.29
C GLN A 142 12.09 10.06 12.24
N MET A 143 10.88 9.65 11.82
CA MET A 143 10.04 8.76 12.62
C MET A 143 10.74 7.44 12.96
N LEU A 144 11.48 6.85 12.01
CA LEU A 144 12.28 5.65 12.26
C LEU A 144 13.34 5.91 13.34
N MET A 145 14.05 7.03 13.27
CA MET A 145 15.05 7.42 14.26
C MET A 145 14.41 7.58 15.65
N ASP A 146 13.27 8.26 15.75
CA ASP A 146 12.53 8.43 16.99
C ASP A 146 12.13 7.05 17.57
N CYS A 147 11.65 6.14 16.73
CA CYS A 147 11.27 4.78 17.14
C CYS A 147 12.47 3.97 17.66
N LEU A 148 13.64 4.12 17.02
CA LEU A 148 14.86 3.46 17.47
C LEU A 148 15.36 4.05 18.79
N GLU A 149 15.31 5.37 18.96
CA GLU A 149 15.68 6.03 20.22
C GLU A 149 14.75 5.63 21.38
N MET A 150 13.45 5.44 21.11
CA MET A 150 12.51 4.90 22.11
C MET A 150 12.84 3.47 22.56
N HIS A 151 13.41 2.65 21.69
CA HIS A 151 13.72 1.25 22.02
C HIS A 151 15.12 1.09 22.64
N TYR A 152 16.11 1.76 22.07
CA TYR A 152 17.53 1.59 22.40
C TYR A 152 18.11 2.71 23.27
N GLY A 153 17.36 3.80 23.50
CA GLY A 153 17.89 5.02 24.10
C GLY A 153 18.62 5.90 23.08
N SER A 154 19.37 6.89 23.57
CA SER A 154 20.08 7.85 22.70
C SER A 154 20.98 7.16 21.68
N LEU A 155 20.81 7.52 20.41
CA LEU A 155 21.60 7.02 19.29
C LEU A 155 22.77 7.94 18.90
N GLU A 156 23.04 8.99 19.67
CA GLU A 156 24.09 9.99 19.38
C GLU A 156 25.47 9.37 19.11
N LYS A 157 25.78 8.26 19.79
CA LYS A 157 27.06 7.54 19.63
C LYS A 157 27.06 6.51 18.51
N ALA A 158 25.88 6.14 18.01
CA ALA A 158 25.70 5.06 17.04
C ALA A 158 25.38 5.56 15.64
N VAL A 159 24.84 6.78 15.50
CA VAL A 159 24.46 7.36 14.22
C VAL A 159 25.16 8.70 14.05
N ALA A 160 26.00 8.81 13.02
CA ALA A 160 26.52 10.09 12.58
C ALA A 160 25.34 10.91 12.04
N ARG A 161 24.82 11.86 12.84
CA ARG A 161 23.87 12.85 12.35
C ARG A 161 24.62 13.72 11.35
N ASP A 162 24.33 13.55 10.06
CA ASP A 162 24.84 14.40 8.99
C ASP A 162 24.15 15.77 9.09
N THR A 163 24.49 16.49 10.16
CA THR A 163 23.94 17.79 10.46
C THR A 163 24.77 18.77 9.66
N SER A 164 24.41 18.97 8.39
CA SER A 164 25.05 20.04 7.63
C SER A 164 24.85 21.34 8.42
N SER A 165 25.91 22.14 8.57
CA SER A 165 25.84 23.42 9.31
C SER A 165 24.71 24.32 8.78
N ALA A 166 24.36 24.17 7.49
CA ALA A 166 23.24 24.86 6.85
C ALA A 166 21.86 24.49 7.42
N GLN A 167 21.68 23.28 7.94
CA GLN A 167 20.42 22.82 8.55
C GLN A 167 20.25 23.38 9.97
N LEU A 168 21.34 23.38 10.76
CA LEU A 168 21.38 24.04 12.07
C LEU A 168 21.11 25.55 11.97
N LEU A 169 21.74 26.22 10.99
CA LEU A 169 21.51 27.65 10.77
C LEU A 169 20.04 27.95 10.41
N ARG A 170 19.41 27.12 9.57
CA ARG A 170 17.98 27.25 9.25
C ARG A 170 17.07 27.04 10.46
N GLU A 171 17.37 26.06 11.31
CA GLU A 171 16.60 25.82 12.54
C GLU A 171 16.73 26.99 13.52
N ILE A 172 17.94 27.55 13.65
CA ILE A 172 18.19 28.75 14.46
C ILE A 172 17.40 29.94 13.91
N ASP A 173 17.44 30.19 12.60
CA ASP A 173 16.71 31.30 11.97
C ASP A 173 15.19 31.18 12.19
N ILE A 174 14.62 29.97 12.02
CA ILE A 174 13.19 29.72 12.28
C ILE A 174 12.80 30.01 13.73
N VAL A 175 13.69 29.70 14.69
CA VAL A 175 13.45 29.99 16.10
C VAL A 175 13.55 31.49 16.36
N LEU A 176 14.57 32.17 15.82
CA LEU A 176 14.75 33.62 15.98
C LEU A 176 13.58 34.42 15.40
N ASP A 177 13.07 34.03 14.23
CA ASP A 177 11.92 34.68 13.60
C ASP A 177 10.62 34.48 14.39
N ARG A 178 10.52 33.43 15.21
CA ARG A 178 9.36 33.24 16.10
C ARG A 178 9.34 34.21 17.29
N TYR A 179 10.49 34.79 17.63
CA TYR A 179 10.66 35.71 18.76
C TYR A 179 11.04 37.15 18.35
N ARG A 180 10.99 37.46 17.05
CA ARG A 180 11.01 38.82 16.51
C ARG A 180 9.59 39.33 16.31
#